data_AF-A0A3B9IFK4-F1
#
_entry.id   AF-A0A3B9IFK4-F1
#
_cell.length_a   1.000
_cell.length_b   1.000
_cell.length_c   1.000
_cell.angle_alpha   90.00
_cell.angle_beta   90.00
_cell.angle_gamma   90.00
#
_symmetry.space_group_name_H-M   'P 1'
#
loop_
_entity.id
_entity.type
_entity.pdbx_description
1 polymer ?
#
loop_
_entity_poly.entity_id
_entity_poly.type
_entity_poly.pdbx_seq_one_letter_code
_entity_poly.pdbx_strand_id
1 'polypeptide(L)'
;MAGVFGSGARPARHARRLIGAAAILGVAAQAIPPATAEETTALPPSADAAWCGYDDPAWMREEDIYADDLGRTVQCPEPPSAQTLPVELVLPMPCHRRMVFRKVSVLQDNILDYPVARLGMVTEPVDNAVLSTLVTAASSEAGGSAATGKEDIRQDTGLSMSLAAVVNQAANGAWTAPIGGGFTDPASDKAGMERVYYIGKYEVTAPQYAAFAPGGAVDCDASYKAALSVPVDADAAKKDAIGLEPGEVLAATKINWFDAVNFANAYSLWLLKENADKIAKGGIPLLPYEQSAPGFLRLPTEAEWEFAARGGIADQATQNSLMPQTAKGIAATPDNLVNRVQPIRGGPPLFLVGSKMPNLLGLYDVVGNVEEIVLDLFRPVGPGTMGGQSGGFLTRGGNSLITGAYSTAAVGTRTESRFYVNGSATRSNTVGFRLVLSAHFFVNDRQKTGWGEDSTSWVRGGQLARARLAAARMPEDVPGGARQADADRQLAELQAQVENLQTRATAAGQEIERLNADNAAYQSRIEALRDDLARRTAAGAEDPAAAAA
;
A
#
# COMPACT_ATOMS: atom_id res chain seq x y z
N MET A 1 50.60 -32.72 -60.87
CA MET A 1 51.25 -33.93 -60.31
C MET A 1 50.20 -34.72 -59.54
N ALA A 2 50.22 -36.04 -59.71
CA ALA A 2 49.20 -37.00 -59.32
C ALA A 2 49.33 -37.53 -57.87
N GLY A 3 48.31 -38.29 -57.42
CA GLY A 3 48.34 -39.24 -56.28
C GLY A 3 47.15 -39.03 -55.33
N VAL A 4 46.03 -39.80 -55.34
CA VAL A 4 45.82 -41.24 -54.98
C VAL A 4 46.15 -41.47 -53.49
N PHE A 5 45.21 -41.83 -52.60
CA PHE A 5 44.75 -43.20 -52.32
C PHE A 5 43.36 -43.27 -51.64
N GLY A 6 42.57 -44.29 -52.01
CA GLY A 6 41.43 -44.81 -51.23
C GLY A 6 41.88 -45.72 -50.07
N SER A 7 41.03 -46.14 -49.14
CA SER A 7 40.18 -47.33 -49.32
C SER A 7 39.47 -47.70 -47.99
N GLY A 8 38.38 -48.48 -48.09
CA GLY A 8 37.77 -49.25 -46.99
C GLY A 8 36.26 -49.01 -46.79
N ALA A 9 35.38 -49.33 -47.75
CA ALA A 9 34.73 -50.63 -47.95
C ALA A 9 33.67 -51.03 -46.88
N ARG A 10 32.39 -51.06 -47.29
CA ARG A 10 31.28 -51.84 -46.70
C ARG A 10 31.30 -53.27 -47.29
N PRO A 11 30.71 -54.27 -46.63
CA PRO A 11 29.37 -54.77 -47.05
C PRO A 11 28.50 -55.23 -45.85
N ALA A 12 27.20 -54.87 -45.78
CA ALA A 12 26.03 -55.50 -46.40
C ALA A 12 25.55 -56.84 -45.77
N ARG A 13 24.27 -56.80 -45.33
CA ARG A 13 23.19 -57.80 -45.46
C ARG A 13 22.61 -58.48 -44.20
N HIS A 14 21.29 -58.46 -44.23
CA HIS A 14 20.29 -59.42 -43.75
C HIS A 14 19.63 -59.22 -42.38
N ALA A 15 18.36 -58.85 -42.50
CA ALA A 15 17.31 -58.89 -41.50
C ALA A 15 17.08 -60.30 -40.92
N ARG A 16 16.77 -60.35 -39.62
CA ARG A 16 15.63 -61.13 -39.10
C ARG A 16 15.27 -60.65 -37.69
N ARG A 17 13.95 -60.58 -37.49
CA ARG A 17 13.21 -60.16 -36.28
C ARG A 17 13.73 -60.81 -35.01
N LEU A 18 13.87 -60.04 -33.94
CA LEU A 18 13.65 -60.49 -32.56
C LEU A 18 13.04 -59.34 -31.75
N ILE A 19 11.97 -59.69 -31.06
CA ILE A 19 11.12 -58.88 -30.20
C ILE A 19 11.96 -58.40 -29.00
N GLY A 20 11.98 -57.10 -28.74
CA GLY A 20 12.68 -56.50 -27.62
C GLY A 20 11.94 -55.25 -27.16
N ALA A 21 11.42 -55.30 -25.94
CA ALA A 21 10.58 -54.28 -25.31
C ALA A 21 11.26 -52.90 -25.27
N ALA A 22 10.63 -51.91 -25.90
CA ALA A 22 10.93 -50.51 -25.64
C ALA A 22 10.11 -50.07 -24.42
N ALA A 23 10.75 -50.03 -23.25
CA ALA A 23 10.25 -49.31 -22.10
C ALA A 23 10.29 -47.81 -22.43
N ILE A 24 9.18 -47.28 -22.92
CA ILE A 24 8.92 -45.85 -22.94
C ILE A 24 8.60 -45.48 -21.49
N LEU A 25 9.53 -44.82 -20.81
CA LEU A 25 9.26 -44.07 -19.59
C LEU A 25 8.35 -42.89 -19.98
N GLY A 26 7.05 -43.17 -20.07
CA GLY A 26 6.02 -42.17 -20.06
C GLY A 26 6.03 -41.51 -18.70
N VAL A 27 6.53 -40.27 -18.63
CA VAL A 27 6.20 -39.38 -17.51
C VAL A 27 4.71 -39.13 -17.63
N ALA A 28 3.92 -39.91 -16.91
CA ALA A 28 2.52 -39.61 -16.67
C ALA A 28 2.50 -38.30 -15.87
N ALA A 29 2.31 -37.18 -16.57
CA ALA A 29 1.76 -36.00 -15.95
C ALA A 29 0.40 -36.44 -15.39
N GLN A 30 0.35 -36.71 -14.08
CA GLN A 30 -0.91 -36.82 -13.38
C GLN A 30 -1.56 -35.45 -13.52
N ALA A 31 -2.47 -35.35 -14.49
CA ALA A 31 -3.40 -34.24 -14.56
C ALA A 31 -4.17 -34.28 -13.24
N ILE A 32 -3.83 -33.37 -12.34
CA ILE A 32 -4.68 -33.02 -11.21
C ILE A 32 -5.98 -32.58 -11.88
N PRO A 33 -7.12 -33.28 -11.67
CA PRO A 33 -8.39 -32.81 -12.20
C PRO A 33 -8.60 -31.39 -11.69
N PRO A 34 -9.06 -30.44 -12.52
CA PRO A 34 -9.45 -29.14 -11.99
C PRO A 34 -10.46 -29.43 -10.88
N ALA A 35 -10.17 -28.99 -9.66
CA ALA A 35 -11.15 -28.98 -8.59
C ALA A 35 -12.27 -28.07 -9.10
N THR A 36 -13.31 -28.69 -9.65
CA THR A 36 -14.58 -28.06 -9.91
C THR A 36 -15.08 -27.66 -8.54
N ALA A 37 -14.93 -26.37 -8.21
CA ALA A 37 -15.70 -25.78 -7.14
C ALA A 37 -17.17 -25.98 -7.54
N GLU A 38 -17.79 -27.04 -7.04
CA GLU A 38 -19.23 -27.00 -6.83
C GLU A 38 -19.45 -25.86 -5.84
N GLU A 39 -19.88 -24.72 -6.37
CA GLU A 39 -20.52 -23.65 -5.62
C GLU A 39 -21.75 -24.28 -4.96
N THR A 40 -21.53 -24.82 -3.76
CA THR A 40 -22.52 -25.54 -2.99
C THR A 40 -23.66 -24.59 -2.65
N THR A 41 -24.82 -24.89 -3.22
CA THR A 41 -26.17 -24.54 -2.76
C THR A 41 -26.36 -23.11 -2.24
N ALA A 42 -26.83 -22.24 -3.13
CA ALA A 42 -27.64 -21.04 -2.87
C ALA A 42 -27.50 -20.47 -1.45
N LEU A 43 -26.53 -19.57 -1.31
CA LEU A 43 -26.41 -18.68 -0.17
C LEU A 43 -27.74 -17.95 0.04
N PRO A 44 -28.20 -17.76 1.29
CA PRO A 44 -29.42 -17.00 1.52
C PRO A 44 -29.23 -15.61 0.89
N PRO A 45 -30.22 -15.08 0.15
CA PRO A 45 -30.13 -13.78 -0.54
C PRO A 45 -29.87 -12.58 0.39
N SER A 46 -29.74 -12.81 1.70
CA SER A 46 -29.40 -11.84 2.74
C SER A 46 -27.90 -11.67 3.01
N ALA A 47 -26.99 -12.46 2.40
CA ALA A 47 -25.55 -12.36 2.67
C ALA A 47 -24.95 -11.00 2.26
N ASP A 48 -25.38 -10.43 1.14
CA ASP A 48 -25.00 -9.05 0.75
C ASP A 48 -25.68 -7.97 1.61
N ALA A 49 -26.80 -8.28 2.25
CA ALA A 49 -27.55 -7.33 3.08
C ALA A 49 -27.01 -7.20 4.52
N ALA A 50 -26.13 -8.12 4.96
CA ALA A 50 -25.62 -8.21 6.33
C ALA A 50 -24.09 -8.30 6.45
N TRP A 51 -23.34 -7.97 5.38
CA TRP A 51 -21.87 -8.09 5.35
C TRP A 51 -21.17 -7.37 6.52
N CYS A 52 -21.68 -6.20 6.89
CA CYS A 52 -21.15 -5.34 7.95
C CYS A 52 -21.19 -6.01 9.33
N GLY A 53 -22.07 -6.99 9.54
CA GLY A 53 -22.13 -7.74 10.80
C GLY A 53 -20.86 -8.54 11.11
N TYR A 54 -20.11 -8.97 10.09
CA TYR A 54 -18.88 -9.75 10.30
C TYR A 54 -17.61 -9.06 9.81
N ASP A 55 -17.75 -8.21 8.80
CA ASP A 55 -16.62 -7.59 8.11
C ASP A 55 -16.42 -6.10 8.50
N ASP A 56 -17.37 -5.51 9.24
CA ASP A 56 -17.23 -4.20 9.90
C ASP A 56 -17.77 -4.24 11.35
N PRO A 57 -17.15 -5.04 12.25
CA PRO A 57 -17.72 -5.35 13.56
C PRO A 57 -17.84 -4.13 14.49
N ALA A 58 -17.01 -3.08 14.35
CA ALA A 58 -17.19 -1.88 15.16
C ALA A 58 -18.39 -1.06 14.69
N TRP A 59 -18.57 -0.91 13.38
CA TRP A 59 -19.77 -0.25 12.84
C TRP A 59 -21.04 -1.00 13.24
N MET A 60 -21.04 -2.33 13.16
CA MET A 60 -22.18 -3.14 13.56
C MET A 60 -22.55 -2.90 15.03
N ARG A 61 -21.57 -2.94 15.96
CA ARG A 61 -21.85 -2.71 17.38
C ARG A 61 -22.34 -1.31 17.68
N GLU A 62 -21.87 -0.30 16.95
CA GLU A 62 -22.40 1.06 17.08
C GLU A 62 -23.86 1.13 16.59
N GLU A 63 -24.15 0.57 15.42
CA GLU A 63 -25.48 0.65 14.82
C GLU A 63 -26.52 -0.24 15.53
N ASP A 64 -26.11 -1.40 16.07
CA ASP A 64 -26.97 -2.31 16.84
C ASP A 64 -27.54 -1.63 18.09
N ILE A 65 -26.68 -0.89 18.82
CA ILE A 65 -27.10 -0.05 19.97
C ILE A 65 -28.22 0.92 19.54
N TYR A 66 -28.06 1.60 18.40
CA TYR A 66 -29.07 2.54 17.90
C TYR A 66 -30.26 1.86 17.23
N ALA A 67 -30.12 0.62 16.78
CA ALA A 67 -31.18 -0.13 16.10
C ALA A 67 -32.17 -0.72 17.10
N ASP A 68 -31.65 -1.29 18.20
CA ASP A 68 -32.43 -1.76 19.35
C ASP A 68 -33.22 -0.62 20.01
N ASP A 69 -32.56 0.52 20.23
CA ASP A 69 -33.21 1.71 20.81
C ASP A 69 -34.34 2.28 19.94
N LEU A 70 -34.31 2.02 18.61
CA LEU A 70 -35.25 2.56 17.63
C LEU A 70 -36.19 1.49 17.00
N GLY A 71 -36.05 0.21 17.35
CA GLY A 71 -36.83 -0.89 16.80
C GLY A 71 -36.69 -1.08 15.28
N ARG A 72 -35.52 -0.77 14.70
CA ARG A 72 -35.25 -0.82 13.25
C ARG A 72 -34.32 -1.98 12.89
N THR A 73 -34.46 -2.51 11.68
CA THR A 73 -33.50 -3.51 11.14
C THR A 73 -32.24 -2.81 10.63
N VAL A 74 -31.05 -3.29 11.02
CA VAL A 74 -29.76 -2.79 10.54
C VAL A 74 -29.64 -3.01 9.03
N GLN A 75 -29.27 -1.96 8.29
CA GLN A 75 -28.97 -2.02 6.86
C GLN A 75 -27.52 -1.61 6.64
N CYS A 76 -26.70 -2.52 6.09
CA CYS A 76 -25.30 -2.21 5.84
C CYS A 76 -25.15 -1.07 4.81
N PRO A 77 -24.16 -0.17 4.98
CA PRO A 77 -23.99 0.96 4.08
C PRO A 77 -23.58 0.49 2.67
N GLU A 78 -24.08 1.20 1.66
CA GLU A 78 -23.63 1.02 0.28
C GLU A 78 -22.22 1.60 0.12
N PRO A 79 -21.21 0.82 -0.30
CA PRO A 79 -19.86 1.34 -0.42
C PRO A 79 -19.74 2.38 -1.53
N PRO A 80 -19.00 3.49 -1.30
CA PRO A 80 -18.66 4.42 -2.35
C PRO A 80 -17.78 3.76 -3.42
N SER A 81 -17.78 4.35 -4.62
CA SER A 81 -16.94 3.89 -5.72
C SER A 81 -15.45 4.01 -5.37
N ALA A 82 -14.67 2.96 -5.63
CA ALA A 82 -13.23 2.98 -5.45
C ALA A 82 -12.52 4.07 -6.30
N GLN A 83 -13.16 4.53 -7.38
CA GLN A 83 -12.61 5.54 -8.29
C GLN A 83 -12.56 6.93 -7.65
N THR A 84 -13.37 7.21 -6.63
CA THR A 84 -13.37 8.52 -5.94
C THR A 84 -12.34 8.59 -4.81
N LEU A 85 -11.55 7.53 -4.61
CA LEU A 85 -10.63 7.36 -3.48
C LEU A 85 -11.27 7.80 -2.13
N PRO A 86 -12.38 7.14 -1.73
CA PRO A 86 -13.14 7.49 -0.54
C PRO A 86 -12.32 7.31 0.74
N VAL A 87 -12.70 8.01 1.82
CA VAL A 87 -12.02 7.85 3.13
C VAL A 87 -12.10 6.41 3.64
N GLU A 88 -13.23 5.74 3.37
CA GLU A 88 -13.42 4.32 3.63
C GLU A 88 -13.66 3.58 2.31
N LEU A 89 -12.82 2.59 2.05
CA LEU A 89 -12.89 1.74 0.86
C LEU A 89 -13.30 0.33 1.29
N VAL A 90 -14.39 -0.18 0.74
CA VAL A 90 -14.84 -1.55 0.99
C VAL A 90 -14.57 -2.38 -0.25
N LEU A 91 -13.70 -3.37 -0.14
CA LEU A 91 -13.41 -4.32 -1.21
C LEU A 91 -14.21 -5.61 -1.00
N PRO A 92 -14.78 -6.20 -2.08
CA PRO A 92 -15.43 -7.49 -1.98
C PRO A 92 -14.40 -8.59 -1.74
N MET A 93 -14.83 -9.69 -1.14
CA MET A 93 -14.08 -10.93 -0.98
C MET A 93 -14.94 -12.10 -1.48
N PRO A 94 -14.33 -13.29 -1.70
CA PRO A 94 -15.12 -14.50 -1.90
C PRO A 94 -16.13 -14.72 -0.78
N CYS A 95 -17.15 -15.56 -1.03
CA CYS A 95 -18.12 -15.97 -0.03
C CYS A 95 -18.97 -14.82 0.54
N HIS A 96 -19.25 -13.80 -0.29
CA HIS A 96 -19.95 -12.56 0.08
C HIS A 96 -19.34 -11.79 1.26
N ARG A 97 -18.07 -12.07 1.59
CA ARG A 97 -17.34 -11.31 2.58
C ARG A 97 -16.89 -9.98 1.99
N ARG A 98 -16.48 -9.06 2.86
CA ARG A 98 -15.85 -7.80 2.49
C ARG A 98 -14.66 -7.50 3.40
N MET A 99 -13.81 -6.58 2.96
CA MET A 99 -12.76 -6.02 3.80
C MET A 99 -12.79 -4.50 3.69
N VAL A 100 -12.79 -3.86 4.86
CA VAL A 100 -12.86 -2.39 4.97
C VAL A 100 -11.45 -1.83 5.15
N PHE A 101 -11.13 -0.81 4.39
CA PHE A 101 -9.85 -0.10 4.41
C PHE A 101 -10.05 1.38 4.69
N ARG A 102 -9.06 1.99 5.33
CA ARG A 102 -9.01 3.42 5.61
C ARG A 102 -7.96 4.10 4.75
N LYS A 103 -8.32 5.26 4.21
CA LYS A 103 -7.46 6.12 3.41
C LYS A 103 -6.35 6.71 4.28
N VAL A 104 -5.11 6.57 3.82
CA VAL A 104 -3.94 7.26 4.39
C VAL A 104 -3.40 8.22 3.34
N SER A 105 -3.51 9.51 3.62
CA SER A 105 -3.05 10.59 2.75
C SER A 105 -1.64 11.04 3.13
N VAL A 106 -0.80 11.19 2.12
CA VAL A 106 0.61 11.60 2.23
C VAL A 106 0.82 12.77 1.28
N LEU A 107 1.10 13.95 1.82
CA LEU A 107 1.36 15.15 1.02
C LEU A 107 2.81 15.15 0.53
N GLN A 108 3.01 15.45 -0.76
CA GLN A 108 4.32 15.53 -1.40
C GLN A 108 4.34 16.70 -2.39
N ASP A 109 5.48 17.35 -2.57
CA ASP A 109 5.61 18.46 -3.52
C ASP A 109 5.74 17.96 -4.97
N ASN A 110 6.38 16.80 -5.17
CA ASN A 110 6.54 16.17 -6.48
C ASN A 110 6.68 14.64 -6.38
N ILE A 111 6.82 13.95 -7.52
CA ILE A 111 6.78 12.47 -7.59
C ILE A 111 7.95 11.75 -6.91
N LEU A 112 9.07 12.45 -6.72
CA LEU A 112 10.23 11.94 -5.97
C LEU A 112 10.34 12.55 -4.58
N ASP A 113 9.50 13.52 -4.27
CA ASP A 113 9.44 14.04 -2.93
C ASP A 113 8.76 13.03 -2.01
N TYR A 114 9.16 13.04 -0.75
CA TYR A 114 8.58 12.18 0.27
C TYR A 114 8.71 12.86 1.63
N PRO A 115 7.64 12.91 2.44
CA PRO A 115 7.81 13.22 3.83
C PRO A 115 8.63 12.13 4.50
N VAL A 116 9.59 12.55 5.32
CA VAL A 116 10.36 11.66 6.19
C VAL A 116 9.63 11.58 7.52
N ALA A 117 9.03 10.42 7.80
CA ALA A 117 8.35 10.14 9.06
C ALA A 117 9.36 9.85 10.17
N ARG A 118 9.08 10.35 11.38
CA ARG A 118 9.79 10.02 12.61
C ARG A 118 9.08 8.89 13.34
N LEU A 119 9.76 7.76 13.45
CA LEU A 119 9.21 6.46 13.84
C LEU A 119 10.00 5.82 14.99
N GLY A 120 9.51 4.72 15.55
CA GLY A 120 10.03 4.09 16.75
C GLY A 120 9.72 4.87 18.03
N MET A 121 10.34 4.46 19.13
CA MET A 121 10.19 5.14 20.42
C MET A 121 11.47 5.89 20.75
N VAL A 122 11.33 7.13 21.22
CA VAL A 122 12.44 7.81 21.90
C VAL A 122 12.58 7.16 23.27
N THR A 123 13.54 6.26 23.42
CA THR A 123 13.93 5.77 24.73
C THR A 123 14.63 6.90 25.46
N GLU A 124 14.17 7.25 26.67
CA GLU A 124 15.00 8.02 27.62
C GLU A 124 16.41 7.41 27.63
N PRO A 125 17.48 8.22 27.65
CA PRO A 125 18.84 7.70 27.66
C PRO A 125 18.96 6.67 28.79
N VAL A 126 19.21 5.41 28.43
CA VAL A 126 19.52 4.38 29.39
C VAL A 126 20.72 4.91 30.19
N ASP A 127 20.58 5.02 31.51
CA ASP A 127 21.63 5.57 32.37
C ASP A 127 22.98 4.93 31.99
N ASN A 128 24.00 5.77 31.78
CA ASN A 128 25.35 5.32 31.43
C ASN A 128 25.88 4.30 32.46
N ALA A 129 25.40 4.33 33.70
CA ALA A 129 25.70 3.32 34.72
C ALA A 129 25.12 1.94 34.39
N VAL A 130 23.91 1.87 33.82
CA VAL A 130 23.28 0.61 33.37
C VAL A 130 23.99 0.09 32.13
N LEU A 131 24.27 0.95 31.15
CA LEU A 131 25.03 0.58 29.93
C LEU A 131 26.44 0.05 30.27
N SER A 132 27.16 0.70 31.19
CA SER A 132 28.50 0.24 31.58
C SER A 132 28.48 -1.11 32.30
N THR A 133 27.46 -1.36 33.12
CA THR A 133 27.26 -2.65 33.81
C THR A 133 26.98 -3.77 32.79
N LEU A 134 26.15 -3.51 31.79
CA LEU A 134 25.81 -4.47 30.73
C LEU A 134 27.00 -4.80 29.83
N VAL A 135 27.79 -3.78 29.44
CA VAL A 135 29.03 -3.97 28.66
C VAL A 135 30.05 -4.78 29.46
N THR A 136 30.15 -4.55 30.76
CA THR A 136 31.05 -5.29 31.66
C THR A 136 30.61 -6.76 31.81
N ALA A 137 29.31 -7.01 31.97
CA ALA A 137 28.75 -8.36 32.05
C ALA A 137 28.96 -9.16 30.75
N ALA A 138 28.67 -8.57 29.59
CA ALA A 138 28.90 -9.19 28.28
C ALA A 138 30.39 -9.47 28.00
N SER A 139 31.28 -8.58 28.47
CA SER A 139 32.73 -8.77 28.38
C SER A 139 33.23 -9.91 29.28
N SER A 140 32.54 -10.19 30.40
CA SER A 140 32.88 -11.30 31.31
C SER A 140 32.46 -12.67 30.77
N GLU A 141 31.37 -12.76 30.00
CA GLU A 141 30.93 -14.01 29.34
C GLU A 141 31.83 -14.39 28.16
N ALA A 142 32.37 -13.41 27.42
CA ALA A 142 33.35 -13.64 26.36
C ALA A 142 34.71 -14.12 26.88
N GLY A 143 34.96 -13.97 28.19
CA GLY A 143 36.18 -14.32 28.91
C GLY A 143 36.09 -15.63 29.71
N GLY A 144 35.36 -16.64 29.24
CA GLY A 144 35.53 -18.03 29.66
C GLY A 144 35.18 -18.37 31.12
N SER A 145 33.92 -18.73 31.36
CA SER A 145 33.50 -19.86 32.19
C SER A 145 31.98 -19.88 32.23
N ALA A 146 31.38 -21.02 31.88
CA ALA A 146 29.95 -21.25 32.07
C ALA A 146 29.63 -21.24 33.57
N ALA A 147 29.18 -20.09 34.09
CA ALA A 147 28.58 -19.97 35.40
C ALA A 147 27.06 -19.95 35.25
N THR A 148 26.42 -21.04 35.66
CA THR A 148 24.98 -21.14 35.87
C THR A 148 24.52 -20.11 36.91
N GLY A 149 24.04 -18.96 36.44
CA GLY A 149 23.57 -17.87 37.29
C GLY A 149 22.25 -17.29 36.81
N LYS A 150 21.15 -18.02 37.03
CA LYS A 150 19.83 -17.39 37.23
C LYS A 150 19.89 -16.61 38.55
N GLU A 151 20.42 -15.40 38.53
CA GLU A 151 20.22 -14.48 39.64
C GLU A 151 19.68 -13.16 39.10
N ASP A 152 18.47 -12.84 39.57
CA ASP A 152 17.86 -11.53 39.49
C ASP A 152 18.93 -10.47 39.78
N ILE A 153 19.10 -9.53 38.84
CA ILE A 153 19.82 -8.29 39.09
C ILE A 153 19.08 -7.60 40.24
N ARG A 154 19.58 -7.79 41.47
CA ARG A 154 18.94 -7.32 42.71
C ARG A 154 18.90 -5.79 42.71
N GLN A 155 17.67 -5.29 42.78
CA GLN A 155 17.18 -4.30 43.74
C GLN A 155 18.22 -3.31 44.27
N ASP A 156 18.44 -2.22 43.53
CA ASP A 156 18.66 -0.89 44.14
C ASP A 156 18.43 0.32 43.20
N THR A 157 17.93 0.11 41.97
CA THR A 157 17.62 1.21 41.02
C THR A 157 16.14 1.33 40.64
N GLY A 158 15.24 0.56 41.28
CA GLY A 158 13.79 0.63 40.98
C GLY A 158 13.37 0.12 39.59
N LEU A 159 14.29 -0.43 38.78
CA LEU A 159 14.01 -0.95 37.44
C LEU A 159 14.33 -2.46 37.37
N SER A 160 13.30 -3.31 37.47
CA SER A 160 13.43 -4.77 37.34
C SER A 160 13.32 -5.23 35.87
N MET A 161 14.20 -4.75 34.99
CA MET A 161 14.23 -5.21 33.59
C MET A 161 15.28 -6.30 33.39
N SER A 162 14.91 -7.37 32.67
CA SER A 162 15.88 -8.40 32.27
C SER A 162 16.84 -7.88 31.20
N LEU A 163 18.06 -8.44 31.13
CA LEU A 163 19.07 -8.12 30.11
C LEU A 163 18.50 -8.18 28.68
N ALA A 164 17.69 -9.20 28.39
CA ALA A 164 17.02 -9.35 27.10
C ALA A 164 16.02 -8.21 26.81
N ALA A 165 15.31 -7.72 27.83
CA ALA A 165 14.39 -6.60 27.67
C ALA A 165 15.14 -5.28 27.38
N VAL A 166 16.28 -5.06 28.03
CA VAL A 166 17.12 -3.87 27.79
C VAL A 166 17.74 -3.89 26.39
N VAL A 167 18.27 -5.04 25.94
CA VAL A 167 18.83 -5.19 24.59
C VAL A 167 17.75 -5.00 23.52
N ASN A 168 16.56 -5.58 23.72
CA ASN A 168 15.45 -5.39 22.79
C ASN A 168 14.98 -3.93 22.74
N GLN A 169 14.93 -3.24 23.89
CA GLN A 169 14.61 -1.82 23.94
C GLN A 169 15.67 -0.96 23.22
N ALA A 170 16.96 -1.28 23.38
CA ALA A 170 18.05 -0.59 22.68
C ALA A 170 18.01 -0.82 21.15
N ALA A 171 17.49 -1.96 20.68
CA ALA A 171 17.34 -2.26 19.26
C ALA A 171 16.06 -1.66 18.62
N ASN A 172 15.16 -1.07 19.42
CA ASN A 172 13.86 -0.53 19.02
C ASN A 172 13.76 0.99 19.12
N GLY A 173 14.92 1.67 19.01
CA GLY A 173 15.02 3.12 19.15
C GLY A 173 14.32 3.93 18.07
N ALA A 174 14.46 5.25 18.18
CA ALA A 174 13.93 6.22 17.23
C ALA A 174 14.66 6.14 15.88
N TRP A 175 13.89 6.11 14.79
CA TRP A 175 14.38 6.05 13.42
C TRP A 175 13.53 6.91 12.49
N THR A 176 13.94 7.01 11.23
CA THR A 176 13.19 7.74 10.21
C THR A 176 13.08 6.94 8.93
N ALA A 177 11.99 7.15 8.18
CA ALA A 177 11.78 6.51 6.90
C ALA A 177 10.99 7.40 5.94
N PRO A 178 11.24 7.29 4.62
CA PRO A 178 10.38 7.89 3.62
C PRO A 178 9.00 7.23 3.65
N ILE A 179 7.94 8.04 3.56
CA ILE A 179 6.56 7.57 3.41
C ILE A 179 6.01 8.07 2.07
N GLY A 180 5.25 7.23 1.38
CA GLY A 180 4.57 7.59 0.14
C GLY A 180 3.30 6.78 -0.07
N GLY A 181 2.36 7.37 -0.82
CA GLY A 181 1.16 6.67 -1.28
C GLY A 181 1.33 6.06 -2.68
N GLY A 182 0.55 5.04 -2.97
CA GLY A 182 0.53 4.36 -4.27
C GLY A 182 -0.35 5.04 -5.32
N PHE A 183 -1.45 5.66 -4.89
CA PHE A 183 -2.43 6.34 -5.75
C PHE A 183 -2.24 7.85 -5.72
N THR A 184 -2.59 8.53 -6.80
CA THR A 184 -2.70 9.99 -6.84
C THR A 184 -4.15 10.39 -6.59
N ASP A 185 -4.40 11.28 -5.62
CA ASP A 185 -5.75 11.78 -5.39
C ASP A 185 -6.20 12.70 -6.53
N PRO A 186 -7.26 12.36 -7.30
CA PRO A 186 -7.73 13.20 -8.39
C PRO A 186 -8.37 14.51 -7.91
N ALA A 187 -8.75 14.61 -6.63
CA ALA A 187 -9.41 15.77 -6.04
C ALA A 187 -8.45 16.71 -5.27
N SER A 188 -7.13 16.52 -5.42
CA SER A 188 -6.15 17.32 -4.68
C SER A 188 -6.06 18.76 -5.21
N ASP A 189 -6.75 19.68 -4.55
CA ASP A 189 -6.72 21.14 -4.79
C ASP A 189 -5.48 21.86 -4.19
N LYS A 190 -4.55 21.12 -3.58
CA LYS A 190 -3.40 21.68 -2.87
C LYS A 190 -2.21 21.95 -3.82
N ALA A 191 -1.35 22.88 -3.44
CA ALA A 191 -0.11 23.26 -4.14
C ALA A 191 0.96 22.14 -4.25
N GLY A 192 0.61 20.88 -3.97
CA GLY A 192 1.43 19.67 -4.02
C GLY A 192 0.56 18.44 -4.35
N MET A 193 1.20 17.32 -4.69
CA MET A 193 0.52 16.06 -4.98
C MET A 193 0.15 15.31 -3.69
N GLU A 194 -1.14 15.05 -3.49
CA GLU A 194 -1.60 14.14 -2.44
C GLU A 194 -1.54 12.70 -2.94
N ARG A 195 -0.67 11.90 -2.30
CA ARG A 195 -0.50 10.48 -2.57
C ARG A 195 -1.23 9.67 -1.50
N VAL A 196 -1.89 8.61 -1.93
CA VAL A 196 -2.79 7.82 -1.08
C VAL A 196 -2.39 6.36 -1.09
N TYR A 197 -2.44 5.71 0.06
CA TYR A 197 -2.56 4.26 0.16
C TYR A 197 -3.68 3.91 1.12
N TYR A 198 -4.15 2.68 1.08
CA TYR A 198 -5.20 2.19 1.96
C TYR A 198 -4.64 1.11 2.87
N ILE A 199 -5.06 1.11 4.12
CA ILE A 199 -4.68 0.08 5.10
C ILE A 199 -5.94 -0.47 5.76
N GLY A 200 -5.96 -1.78 6.06
CA GLY A 200 -7.09 -2.46 6.66
C GLY A 200 -7.55 -1.75 7.94
N LYS A 201 -8.86 -1.49 8.03
CA LYS A 201 -9.52 -0.88 9.20
C LYS A 201 -9.28 -1.69 10.47
N TYR A 202 -9.18 -3.02 10.31
CA TYR A 202 -8.97 -4.03 11.33
C TYR A 202 -7.79 -4.94 10.95
N GLU A 203 -7.35 -5.79 11.88
CA GLU A 203 -6.60 -6.99 11.50
C GLU A 203 -7.50 -7.93 10.68
N VAL A 204 -6.90 -8.81 9.87
CA VAL A 204 -7.66 -9.82 9.10
C VAL A 204 -8.40 -10.74 10.07
N THR A 205 -9.71 -10.86 9.90
CA THR A 205 -10.55 -11.67 10.79
C THR A 205 -10.46 -13.16 10.47
N ALA A 206 -10.78 -14.02 11.44
CA ALA A 206 -10.83 -15.46 11.24
C ALA A 206 -11.70 -15.89 10.03
N PRO A 207 -12.94 -15.39 9.84
CA PRO A 207 -13.75 -15.74 8.66
C PRO A 207 -13.20 -15.18 7.35
N GLN A 208 -12.55 -14.01 7.36
CA GLN A 208 -11.88 -13.47 6.17
C GLN A 208 -10.68 -14.33 5.76
N TYR A 209 -9.85 -14.71 6.73
CA TYR A 209 -8.70 -15.58 6.49
C TYR A 209 -9.13 -16.96 5.95
N ALA A 210 -10.16 -17.55 6.56
CA ALA A 210 -10.67 -18.86 6.18
C ALA A 210 -11.36 -18.90 4.80
N ALA A 211 -11.65 -17.75 4.17
CA ALA A 211 -12.19 -17.71 2.81
C ALA A 211 -11.21 -18.22 1.74
N PHE A 212 -9.92 -18.33 2.08
CA PHE A 212 -8.90 -18.91 1.22
C PHE A 212 -8.23 -20.11 1.89
N ALA A 213 -8.26 -21.27 1.23
CA ALA A 213 -7.46 -22.42 1.58
C ALA A 213 -5.96 -22.20 1.24
N PRO A 214 -5.04 -22.97 1.84
CA PRO A 214 -3.64 -22.98 1.43
C PRO A 214 -3.49 -23.17 -0.09
N GLY A 215 -2.73 -22.29 -0.74
CA GLY A 215 -2.61 -22.25 -2.20
C GLY A 215 -3.61 -21.33 -2.90
N GLY A 216 -4.51 -20.67 -2.17
CA GLY A 216 -5.37 -19.58 -2.66
C GLY A 216 -6.69 -20.03 -3.28
N ALA A 217 -7.08 -21.30 -3.12
CA ALA A 217 -8.42 -21.76 -3.49
C ALA A 217 -9.48 -21.16 -2.54
N VAL A 218 -10.67 -20.84 -3.05
CA VAL A 218 -11.77 -20.32 -2.23
C VAL A 218 -12.39 -21.44 -1.39
N ASP A 219 -12.62 -21.18 -0.10
CA ASP A 219 -13.25 -22.12 0.85
C ASP A 219 -14.34 -21.41 1.69
N CYS A 220 -15.57 -21.40 1.15
CA CYS A 220 -16.68 -20.73 1.81
C CYS A 220 -17.19 -21.46 3.03
N ASP A 221 -17.13 -22.80 3.05
CA ASP A 221 -17.52 -23.59 4.21
C ASP A 221 -16.62 -23.30 5.41
N ALA A 222 -15.31 -23.18 5.20
CA ALA A 222 -14.37 -22.78 6.24
C ALA A 222 -14.64 -21.34 6.71
N SER A 223 -14.88 -20.41 5.79
CA SER A 223 -15.24 -19.02 6.13
C SER A 223 -16.50 -18.94 7.01
N TYR A 224 -17.57 -19.66 6.66
CA TYR A 224 -18.81 -19.67 7.45
C TYR A 224 -18.62 -20.34 8.80
N LYS A 225 -17.92 -21.47 8.86
CA LYS A 225 -17.61 -22.13 10.15
C LYS A 225 -16.79 -21.22 11.06
N ALA A 226 -15.79 -20.52 10.52
CA ALA A 226 -14.96 -19.58 11.28
C ALA A 226 -15.75 -18.37 11.79
N ALA A 227 -16.79 -17.92 11.09
CA ALA A 227 -17.68 -16.86 11.58
C ALA A 227 -18.57 -17.32 12.74
N LEU A 228 -18.94 -18.61 12.78
CA LEU A 228 -19.87 -19.18 13.75
C LEU A 228 -19.21 -19.79 14.98
N SER A 229 -17.87 -19.87 15.02
CA SER A 229 -17.15 -20.57 16.10
C SER A 229 -16.20 -19.64 16.87
N VAL A 230 -16.39 -19.55 18.19
CA VAL A 230 -15.29 -19.25 19.11
C VAL A 230 -14.50 -20.55 19.30
N PRO A 231 -13.16 -20.55 19.22
CA PRO A 231 -12.36 -21.66 19.71
C PRO A 231 -12.47 -21.72 21.24
N VAL A 232 -13.56 -22.29 21.77
CA VAL A 232 -13.62 -22.68 23.18
C VAL A 232 -12.71 -23.89 23.40
N ASP A 233 -11.98 -23.89 24.52
CA ASP A 233 -11.10 -24.99 24.90
C ASP A 233 -11.89 -26.32 24.85
N ALA A 234 -11.26 -27.41 24.38
CA ALA A 234 -11.96 -28.64 23.97
C ALA A 234 -12.78 -29.30 25.10
N ASP A 235 -12.48 -28.98 26.37
CA ASP A 235 -13.22 -29.45 27.55
C ASP A 235 -14.50 -28.63 27.84
N ALA A 236 -14.61 -27.39 27.35
CA ALA A 236 -15.79 -26.54 27.47
C ALA A 236 -16.83 -26.79 26.36
N ALA A 237 -16.44 -27.46 25.28
CA ALA A 237 -17.28 -27.75 24.10
C ALA A 237 -18.52 -28.63 24.39
N LYS A 238 -18.71 -29.09 25.64
CA LYS A 238 -19.81 -29.99 26.02
C LYS A 238 -21.03 -29.32 26.64
N LYS A 239 -21.06 -28.00 26.88
CA LYS A 239 -22.29 -27.39 27.42
C LYS A 239 -22.84 -26.14 26.78
N ASP A 240 -22.07 -25.21 26.23
CA ASP A 240 -22.65 -24.03 25.58
C ASP A 240 -21.72 -23.59 24.45
N ALA A 241 -22.03 -23.96 23.20
CA ALA A 241 -21.45 -23.26 22.07
C ALA A 241 -22.03 -21.84 22.11
N ILE A 242 -21.25 -20.88 22.62
CA ILE A 242 -21.57 -19.46 22.52
C ILE A 242 -21.52 -19.15 21.03
N GLY A 243 -22.68 -19.13 20.36
CA GLY A 243 -22.79 -18.60 19.01
C GLY A 243 -22.42 -17.13 19.09
N LEU A 244 -21.41 -16.72 18.31
CA LEU A 244 -21.06 -15.31 18.19
C LEU A 244 -22.20 -14.59 17.47
N GLU A 245 -22.72 -13.53 18.07
CA GLU A 245 -23.70 -12.65 17.43
C GLU A 245 -23.02 -11.78 16.35
N PRO A 246 -23.77 -11.23 15.37
CA PRO A 246 -23.24 -10.20 14.49
C PRO A 246 -22.53 -9.09 15.28
N GLY A 247 -21.32 -8.71 14.86
CA GLY A 247 -20.46 -7.79 15.58
C GLY A 247 -19.47 -8.47 16.53
N GLU A 248 -19.59 -9.77 16.81
CA GLU A 248 -18.63 -10.50 17.64
C GLU A 248 -17.70 -11.36 16.76
N VAL A 249 -16.58 -10.78 16.33
CA VAL A 249 -15.63 -11.48 15.44
C VAL A 249 -14.21 -11.47 16.02
N LEU A 250 -13.50 -12.59 15.88
CA LEU A 250 -12.10 -12.74 16.28
C LEU A 250 -11.12 -12.50 15.13
N ALA A 251 -9.93 -12.00 15.47
CA ALA A 251 -8.81 -11.90 14.55
C ALA A 251 -8.29 -13.29 14.14
N ALA A 252 -7.78 -13.40 12.91
CA ALA A 252 -7.06 -14.59 12.46
C ALA A 252 -5.72 -14.70 13.19
N THR A 253 -5.45 -15.87 13.78
CA THR A 253 -4.20 -16.14 14.51
C THR A 253 -3.58 -17.45 14.07
N LYS A 254 -2.45 -17.83 14.68
CA LYS A 254 -1.59 -18.95 14.23
C LYS A 254 -1.07 -18.72 12.81
N ILE A 255 -0.90 -17.46 12.44
CA ILE A 255 -0.41 -17.05 11.13
C ILE A 255 1.12 -17.02 11.17
N ASN A 256 1.74 -17.65 10.18
CA ASN A 256 3.16 -17.45 9.90
C ASN A 256 3.34 -16.42 8.78
N TRP A 257 4.57 -15.92 8.59
CA TRP A 257 4.85 -14.90 7.57
C TRP A 257 4.45 -15.32 6.15
N PHE A 258 4.69 -16.57 5.75
CA PHE A 258 4.31 -17.09 4.43
C PHE A 258 2.80 -17.20 4.28
N ASP A 259 2.06 -17.58 5.33
CA ASP A 259 0.61 -17.64 5.31
C ASP A 259 0.02 -16.24 5.01
N ALA A 260 0.55 -15.20 5.65
CA ALA A 260 0.11 -13.81 5.46
C ALA A 260 0.41 -13.28 4.04
N VAL A 261 1.61 -13.55 3.52
CA VAL A 261 1.99 -13.17 2.15
C VAL A 261 1.16 -13.93 1.11
N ASN A 262 0.94 -15.22 1.32
CA ASN A 262 0.13 -16.05 0.42
C ASN A 262 -1.33 -15.61 0.41
N PHE A 263 -1.88 -15.22 1.57
CA PHE A 263 -3.22 -14.64 1.65
C PHE A 263 -3.32 -13.34 0.85
N ALA A 264 -2.38 -12.41 1.02
CA ALA A 264 -2.35 -11.14 0.27
C ALA A 264 -2.27 -11.38 -1.25
N ASN A 265 -1.47 -12.37 -1.68
CA ASN A 265 -1.37 -12.78 -3.08
C ASN A 265 -2.69 -13.40 -3.59
N ALA A 266 -3.26 -14.37 -2.87
CA ALA A 266 -4.50 -15.03 -3.27
C ALA A 266 -5.65 -14.02 -3.40
N TYR A 267 -5.78 -13.12 -2.43
CA TYR A 267 -6.82 -12.10 -2.45
C TYR A 267 -6.59 -11.08 -3.59
N SER A 268 -5.35 -10.66 -3.83
CA SER A 268 -5.03 -9.79 -4.99
C SER A 268 -5.41 -10.45 -6.31
N LEU A 269 -5.05 -11.73 -6.51
CA LEU A 269 -5.37 -12.44 -7.75
C LEU A 269 -6.88 -12.59 -7.96
N TRP A 270 -7.62 -12.89 -6.89
CA TRP A 270 -9.07 -12.96 -6.93
C TRP A 270 -9.68 -11.61 -7.28
N LEU A 271 -9.28 -10.52 -6.61
CA LEU A 271 -9.77 -9.17 -6.88
C LEU A 271 -9.48 -8.72 -8.32
N LEU A 272 -8.27 -9.00 -8.83
CA LEU A 272 -7.90 -8.65 -10.20
C LEU A 272 -8.77 -9.37 -11.23
N LYS A 273 -9.09 -10.64 -10.97
CA LYS A 273 -10.01 -11.41 -11.81
C LYS A 273 -11.42 -10.83 -11.78
N GLU A 274 -12.01 -10.66 -10.59
CA GLU A 274 -13.36 -10.11 -10.44
C GLU A 274 -13.49 -8.70 -11.02
N ASN A 275 -12.46 -7.88 -10.83
CA ASN A 275 -12.39 -6.54 -11.39
C ASN A 275 -12.37 -6.57 -12.93
N ALA A 276 -11.56 -7.46 -13.53
CA ALA A 276 -11.52 -7.62 -14.98
C ALA A 276 -12.86 -8.12 -15.54
N ASP A 277 -13.50 -9.08 -14.88
CA ASP A 277 -14.81 -9.61 -15.27
C ASP A 277 -15.90 -8.55 -15.16
N LYS A 278 -15.87 -7.71 -14.11
CA LYS A 278 -16.80 -6.58 -13.94
C LYS A 278 -16.64 -5.53 -15.05
N ILE A 279 -15.40 -5.18 -15.38
CA ILE A 279 -15.10 -4.24 -16.47
C ILE A 279 -15.55 -4.80 -17.83
N ALA A 280 -15.30 -6.09 -18.09
CA ALA A 280 -15.71 -6.75 -19.33
C ALA A 280 -17.24 -6.73 -19.53
N LYS A 281 -18.00 -6.69 -18.43
CA LYS A 281 -19.46 -6.56 -18.40
C LYS A 281 -19.96 -5.10 -18.43
N GLY A 282 -19.06 -4.12 -18.59
CA GLY A 282 -19.39 -2.69 -18.60
C GLY A 282 -19.61 -2.06 -17.23
N GLY A 283 -19.23 -2.75 -16.15
CA GLY A 283 -19.35 -2.25 -14.79
C GLY A 283 -18.21 -1.31 -14.37
N ILE A 284 -18.44 -0.55 -13.30
CA ILE A 284 -17.42 0.31 -12.67
C ILE A 284 -16.34 -0.57 -12.01
N PRO A 285 -15.03 -0.28 -12.20
CA PRO A 285 -13.96 -1.07 -11.59
C PRO A 285 -14.05 -1.15 -10.07
N LEU A 286 -13.75 -2.34 -9.52
CA LEU A 286 -13.73 -2.63 -8.09
C LEU A 286 -12.51 -2.02 -7.38
N LEU A 287 -11.38 -1.95 -8.09
CA LEU A 287 -10.12 -1.48 -7.55
C LEU A 287 -9.88 -0.02 -7.94
N PRO A 288 -9.25 0.79 -7.09
CA PRO A 288 -8.67 2.05 -7.52
C PRO A 288 -7.56 1.78 -8.54
N TYR A 289 -7.42 2.69 -9.49
CA TYR A 289 -6.40 2.62 -10.53
C TYR A 289 -5.38 3.72 -10.35
N GLU A 290 -4.12 3.38 -10.58
CA GLU A 290 -3.08 4.38 -10.80
C GLU A 290 -2.72 4.34 -12.27
N GLN A 291 -3.16 5.37 -13.00
CA GLN A 291 -3.16 5.39 -14.47
C GLN A 291 -3.89 4.15 -15.02
N SER A 292 -3.19 3.26 -15.72
CA SER A 292 -3.74 2.07 -16.37
C SER A 292 -3.69 0.80 -15.50
N ALA A 293 -3.03 0.83 -14.35
CA ALA A 293 -2.84 -0.36 -13.52
C ALA A 293 -3.79 -0.37 -12.32
N PRO A 294 -4.50 -1.49 -12.08
CA PRO A 294 -5.26 -1.67 -10.86
C PRO A 294 -4.32 -1.74 -9.64
N GLY A 295 -4.83 -1.31 -8.49
CA GLY A 295 -4.20 -1.55 -7.20
C GLY A 295 -4.04 -3.05 -6.87
N PHE A 296 -3.19 -3.35 -5.91
CA PHE A 296 -2.97 -4.70 -5.40
C PHE A 296 -2.74 -4.70 -3.89
N LEU A 297 -2.99 -5.83 -3.25
CA LEU A 297 -2.83 -6.00 -1.82
C LEU A 297 -1.46 -6.60 -1.48
N ARG A 298 -0.90 -6.15 -0.37
CA ARG A 298 0.31 -6.68 0.24
C ARG A 298 0.28 -6.46 1.75
N LEU A 299 1.25 -7.03 2.45
CA LEU A 299 1.53 -6.62 3.82
C LEU A 299 1.99 -5.15 3.85
N PRO A 300 1.64 -4.39 4.90
CA PRO A 300 2.21 -3.07 5.12
C PRO A 300 3.72 -3.16 5.27
N THR A 301 4.44 -2.15 4.81
CA THR A 301 5.82 -1.94 5.30
C THR A 301 5.78 -1.52 6.77
N GLU A 302 6.89 -1.68 7.49
CA GLU A 302 7.03 -1.21 8.87
C GLU A 302 6.70 0.29 8.98
N ALA A 303 7.20 1.07 8.01
CA ALA A 303 7.04 2.52 8.00
C ALA A 303 5.58 2.93 7.74
N GLU A 304 4.91 2.31 6.76
CA GLU A 304 3.47 2.54 6.49
C GLU A 304 2.61 2.15 7.70
N TRP A 305 2.88 0.99 8.30
CA TRP A 305 2.13 0.51 9.45
C TRP A 305 2.21 1.52 10.60
N GLU A 306 3.42 1.95 10.95
CA GLU A 306 3.61 2.86 12.08
C GLU A 306 3.06 4.26 11.80
N PHE A 307 3.28 4.78 10.58
CA PHE A 307 2.71 6.06 10.16
C PHE A 307 1.18 6.06 10.28
N ALA A 308 0.54 4.98 9.81
CA ALA A 308 -0.90 4.80 9.91
C ALA A 308 -1.35 4.63 11.37
N ALA A 309 -0.65 3.83 12.18
CA ALA A 309 -0.96 3.62 13.61
C ALA A 309 -0.86 4.91 14.43
N ARG A 310 0.06 5.83 14.08
CA ARG A 310 0.18 7.18 14.68
C ARG A 310 -0.89 8.16 14.21
N GLY A 311 -1.74 7.78 13.25
CA GLY A 311 -2.84 8.60 12.76
C GLY A 311 -2.53 9.41 11.51
N GLY A 312 -1.53 9.02 10.73
CA GLY A 312 -1.11 9.76 9.53
C GLY A 312 -0.26 11.00 9.84
N ILE A 313 0.20 11.11 11.09
CA ILE A 313 1.07 12.17 11.58
C ILE A 313 2.23 11.47 12.31
N ALA A 314 3.45 11.66 11.83
CA ALA A 314 4.66 11.02 12.37
C ALA A 314 5.78 12.05 12.55
N ASP A 315 5.51 13.06 13.37
CA ASP A 315 6.50 14.06 13.80
C ASP A 315 7.13 13.70 15.16
N GLN A 316 8.00 14.58 15.68
CA GLN A 316 8.68 14.35 16.97
C GLN A 316 7.70 14.21 18.15
N ALA A 317 6.59 14.95 18.14
CA ALA A 317 5.60 14.91 19.22
C ALA A 317 4.87 13.56 19.22
N THR A 318 4.49 13.08 18.03
CA THR A 318 3.85 11.77 17.88
C THR A 318 4.80 10.62 18.19
N GLN A 319 6.08 10.71 17.84
CA GLN A 319 7.11 9.69 18.07
C GLN A 319 7.30 9.37 19.57
N ASN A 320 7.12 10.39 20.42
CA ASN A 320 7.21 10.26 21.87
C ASN A 320 5.95 9.63 22.50
N SER A 321 4.87 9.46 21.73
CA SER A 321 3.65 8.80 22.22
C SER A 321 3.77 7.28 22.09
N LEU A 322 3.49 6.58 23.17
CA LEU A 322 3.36 5.12 23.19
C LEU A 322 2.03 4.67 22.55
N MET A 323 0.98 5.47 22.71
CA MET A 323 -0.39 5.14 22.32
C MET A 323 -0.78 5.84 21.00
N PRO A 324 -1.71 5.25 20.23
CA PRO A 324 -2.26 5.92 19.06
C PRO A 324 -3.02 7.19 19.46
N GLN A 325 -3.04 8.18 18.58
CA GLN A 325 -3.83 9.39 18.79
C GLN A 325 -5.31 9.15 18.48
N THR A 326 -6.19 9.80 19.23
CA THR A 326 -7.65 9.76 19.07
C THR A 326 -8.20 11.15 18.74
N ALA A 327 -9.48 11.21 18.37
CA ALA A 327 -10.16 12.48 18.12
C ALA A 327 -10.09 13.42 19.33
N LYS A 328 -9.96 14.72 19.03
CA LYS A 328 -9.81 15.79 20.03
C LYS A 328 -10.98 15.79 21.03
N GLY A 329 -10.66 15.83 22.32
CA GLY A 329 -11.65 15.87 23.41
C GLY A 329 -11.99 14.51 24.01
N ILE A 330 -11.45 13.42 23.45
CA ILE A 330 -11.54 12.08 24.04
C ILE A 330 -10.23 11.78 24.77
N ALA A 331 -10.30 11.46 26.05
CA ALA A 331 -9.12 11.02 26.80
C ALA A 331 -8.63 9.67 26.25
N ALA A 332 -7.50 9.68 25.55
CA ALA A 332 -6.78 8.48 25.13
C ALA A 332 -6.22 7.79 26.39
N THR A 333 -6.88 6.72 26.83
CA THR A 333 -6.42 5.91 27.96
C THR A 333 -6.05 4.51 27.47
N PRO A 334 -5.12 3.80 28.12
CA PRO A 334 -4.83 2.43 27.73
C PRO A 334 -6.08 1.52 27.70
N ASP A 335 -7.01 1.71 28.64
CA ASP A 335 -8.21 0.85 28.76
C ASP A 335 -9.17 0.97 27.58
N ASN A 336 -9.23 2.15 26.95
CA ASN A 336 -10.14 2.43 25.84
C ASN A 336 -9.49 2.33 24.46
N LEU A 337 -8.16 2.26 24.37
CA LEU A 337 -7.41 2.14 23.11
C LEU A 337 -6.71 0.80 22.92
N VAL A 338 -6.42 0.10 24.00
CA VAL A 338 -5.59 -1.09 23.94
C VAL A 338 -6.38 -2.31 24.39
N ASN A 339 -6.33 -3.34 23.54
CA ASN A 339 -6.89 -4.64 23.85
C ASN A 339 -5.90 -5.47 24.67
N ARG A 340 -5.96 -5.32 26.01
CA ARG A 340 -5.19 -6.05 27.03
C ARG A 340 -6.13 -6.60 28.11
N VAL A 341 -5.97 -7.88 28.45
CA VAL A 341 -6.60 -8.57 29.60
C VAL A 341 -8.14 -8.47 29.71
N GLN A 342 -8.83 -9.36 29.00
CA GLN A 342 -9.99 -10.13 29.45
C GLN A 342 -10.26 -11.16 28.34
N PRO A 343 -10.03 -12.47 28.58
CA PRO A 343 -10.43 -13.48 27.61
C PRO A 343 -11.93 -13.35 27.35
N ILE A 344 -12.36 -13.55 26.12
CA ILE A 344 -13.75 -14.01 25.90
C ILE A 344 -13.93 -15.24 26.79
N ARG A 345 -15.02 -15.32 27.57
CA ARG A 345 -15.24 -16.39 28.56
C ARG A 345 -14.94 -17.77 27.96
N GLY A 346 -13.82 -18.38 28.35
CA GLY A 346 -13.40 -19.71 27.89
C GLY A 346 -12.81 -19.80 26.47
N GLY A 347 -12.57 -18.68 25.79
CA GLY A 347 -11.97 -18.60 24.44
C GLY A 347 -10.46 -18.30 24.43
N PRO A 348 -9.83 -18.18 23.25
CA PRO A 348 -8.43 -17.75 23.14
C PRO A 348 -8.26 -16.37 23.78
N PRO A 349 -7.05 -16.00 24.21
CA PRO A 349 -6.81 -14.77 24.96
C PRO A 349 -6.85 -13.50 24.07
N LEU A 350 -7.78 -13.44 23.11
CA LEU A 350 -7.97 -12.38 22.13
C LEU A 350 -9.23 -11.58 22.48
N PHE A 351 -9.32 -10.37 21.93
CA PHE A 351 -10.51 -9.53 22.02
C PHE A 351 -11.33 -9.64 20.73
N LEU A 352 -12.59 -9.21 20.82
CA LEU A 352 -13.39 -8.97 19.62
C LEU A 352 -12.75 -7.84 18.81
N VAL A 353 -12.63 -8.06 17.51
CA VAL A 353 -12.08 -7.08 16.56
C VAL A 353 -12.92 -5.80 16.61
N GLY A 354 -12.25 -4.66 16.69
CA GLY A 354 -12.84 -3.33 16.73
C GLY A 354 -13.47 -2.93 18.06
N SER A 355 -13.23 -3.68 19.14
CA SER A 355 -13.92 -3.47 20.44
C SER A 355 -13.44 -2.25 21.23
N LYS A 356 -12.31 -1.67 20.83
CA LYS A 356 -11.71 -0.46 21.41
C LYS A 356 -11.88 0.72 20.47
N MET A 357 -11.52 1.92 20.93
CA MET A 357 -11.63 3.10 20.09
C MET A 357 -10.60 3.09 18.96
N PRO A 358 -10.95 3.63 17.78
CA PRO A 358 -10.01 3.76 16.69
C PRO A 358 -9.05 4.92 16.90
N ASN A 359 -7.95 4.91 16.15
CA ASN A 359 -7.06 6.06 16.03
C ASN A 359 -7.62 7.17 15.12
N LEU A 360 -6.88 8.26 14.92
CA LEU A 360 -7.28 9.40 14.08
C LEU A 360 -7.68 9.05 12.63
N LEU A 361 -7.19 7.94 12.08
CA LEU A 361 -7.54 7.48 10.73
C LEU A 361 -8.77 6.55 10.71
N GLY A 362 -9.30 6.19 11.88
CA GLY A 362 -10.35 5.19 11.99
C GLY A 362 -9.81 3.75 12.05
N LEU A 363 -8.53 3.55 12.37
CA LEU A 363 -7.94 2.22 12.49
C LEU A 363 -8.12 1.68 13.90
N TYR A 364 -8.57 0.43 13.97
CA TYR A 364 -8.76 -0.30 15.21
C TYR A 364 -7.59 -1.24 15.45
N ASP A 365 -7.44 -1.62 16.72
CA ASP A 365 -6.54 -2.69 17.17
C ASP A 365 -5.08 -2.52 16.74
N VAL A 366 -4.65 -1.29 16.48
CA VAL A 366 -3.25 -0.98 16.13
C VAL A 366 -2.29 -1.20 17.30
N VAL A 367 -2.81 -1.37 18.52
CA VAL A 367 -2.03 -1.74 19.71
C VAL A 367 -2.80 -2.79 20.51
N GLY A 368 -2.15 -3.91 20.81
CA GLY A 368 -2.78 -5.04 21.52
C GLY A 368 -3.54 -5.97 20.57
N ASN A 369 -4.49 -6.73 21.11
CA ASN A 369 -5.17 -7.82 20.40
C ASN A 369 -4.20 -8.85 19.77
N VAL A 370 -3.83 -8.70 18.49
CA VAL A 370 -2.77 -9.50 17.86
C VAL A 370 -1.58 -8.65 17.44
N GLU A 371 -0.39 -9.23 17.55
CA GLU A 371 0.80 -8.70 16.90
C GLU A 371 0.67 -8.85 15.39
N GLU A 372 1.10 -7.83 14.65
CA GLU A 372 0.86 -7.81 13.21
C GLU A 372 2.13 -7.93 12.39
N ILE A 373 2.13 -8.92 11.50
CA ILE A 373 3.21 -9.14 10.55
C ILE A 373 3.27 -7.99 9.53
N VAL A 374 4.46 -7.44 9.36
CA VAL A 374 4.77 -6.47 8.30
C VAL A 374 5.65 -7.10 7.21
N LEU A 375 5.79 -6.41 6.09
CA LEU A 375 6.57 -6.85 4.94
C LEU A 375 8.07 -6.88 5.23
N ASP A 376 8.56 -5.96 6.06
CA ASP A 376 9.96 -5.78 6.37
C ASP A 376 10.53 -6.90 7.25
N LEU A 377 11.82 -7.16 7.06
CA LEU A 377 12.61 -7.94 8.00
C LEU A 377 13.03 -7.06 9.17
N PHE A 378 13.20 -7.67 10.34
CA PHE A 378 13.72 -6.98 11.51
C PHE A 378 15.11 -6.39 11.19
N ARG A 379 15.31 -5.13 11.56
CA ARG A 379 16.61 -4.46 11.54
C ARG A 379 16.79 -3.71 12.83
N PRO A 380 17.88 -3.90 13.58
CA PRO A 380 18.13 -3.14 14.80
C PRO A 380 18.27 -1.65 14.48
N VAL A 381 17.71 -0.78 15.32
CA VAL A 381 17.87 0.68 15.18
C VAL A 381 19.12 1.11 15.92
N GLY A 382 20.07 1.72 15.19
CA GLY A 382 21.17 2.48 15.77
C GLY A 382 20.80 3.95 15.98
N PRO A 383 21.73 4.82 16.41
CA PRO A 383 21.47 6.24 16.59
C PRO A 383 20.95 6.91 15.29
N GLY A 384 19.63 7.07 15.18
CA GLY A 384 18.94 7.72 14.06
C GLY A 384 18.89 6.95 12.74
N THR A 385 19.42 5.73 12.66
CA THR A 385 19.46 4.94 11.41
C THR A 385 19.18 3.46 11.65
N MET A 386 18.62 2.79 10.64
CA MET A 386 18.46 1.34 10.65
C MET A 386 19.81 0.65 10.42
N GLY A 387 20.12 -0.36 11.21
CA GLY A 387 21.26 -1.24 11.00
C GLY A 387 21.15 -1.99 9.67
N GLY A 388 22.30 -2.28 9.05
CA GLY A 388 22.35 -2.97 7.77
C GLY A 388 22.02 -4.47 7.85
N GLN A 389 22.14 -5.08 9.04
CA GLN A 389 21.83 -6.50 9.23
C GLN A 389 20.32 -6.71 9.25
N SER A 390 19.84 -7.56 8.35
CA SER A 390 18.44 -8.02 8.35
C SER A 390 18.32 -9.34 9.11
N GLY A 391 17.30 -9.44 9.96
CA GLY A 391 17.02 -10.59 10.82
C GLY A 391 15.81 -11.40 10.37
N GLY A 392 15.07 -11.91 11.34
CA GLY A 392 13.79 -12.59 11.15
C GLY A 392 12.67 -11.67 10.66
N PHE A 393 11.44 -12.19 10.62
CA PHE A 393 10.30 -11.35 10.28
C PHE A 393 9.91 -10.47 11.46
N LEU A 394 9.41 -9.29 11.14
CA LEU A 394 9.03 -8.28 12.12
C LEU A 394 7.51 -8.32 12.36
N THR A 395 7.12 -8.19 13.63
CA THR A 395 5.75 -7.88 14.05
C THR A 395 5.66 -6.55 14.80
N ARG A 396 4.49 -5.93 14.76
CA ARG A 396 4.20 -4.58 15.30
C ARG A 396 2.98 -4.58 16.24
N GLY A 397 2.84 -3.52 17.04
CA GLY A 397 1.64 -3.23 17.86
C GLY A 397 1.55 -3.98 19.20
N GLY A 398 2.27 -5.10 19.34
CA GLY A 398 2.14 -5.97 20.51
C GLY A 398 0.81 -6.72 20.53
N ASN A 399 0.60 -7.58 21.53
CA ASN A 399 -0.58 -8.44 21.58
C ASN A 399 -1.27 -8.41 22.96
N SER A 400 -2.46 -9.02 23.02
CA SER A 400 -3.35 -9.12 24.18
C SER A 400 -2.78 -9.85 25.40
N LEU A 401 -1.80 -10.75 25.22
CA LEU A 401 -1.13 -11.46 26.32
C LEU A 401 -0.02 -10.63 26.99
N ILE A 402 0.30 -9.46 26.45
CA ILE A 402 1.33 -8.59 27.01
C ILE A 402 0.77 -7.84 28.23
N THR A 403 0.91 -8.46 29.41
CA THR A 403 0.43 -7.94 30.70
C THR A 403 1.44 -7.05 31.45
N GLY A 404 2.61 -6.78 30.86
CA GLY A 404 3.65 -5.92 31.44
C GLY A 404 3.35 -4.42 31.30
N ALA A 405 4.27 -3.56 31.75
CA ALA A 405 4.16 -2.09 31.66
C ALA A 405 3.76 -1.62 30.25
N TYR A 406 3.02 -0.51 30.16
CA TYR A 406 2.44 0.01 28.90
C TYR A 406 3.43 0.15 27.73
N SER A 407 4.74 0.24 28.00
CA SER A 407 5.82 0.23 27.01
C SER A 407 5.95 -1.05 26.17
N THR A 408 5.30 -2.15 26.56
CA THR A 408 5.46 -3.47 25.92
C THR A 408 4.45 -3.78 24.81
N ALA A 409 3.30 -3.10 24.76
CA ALA A 409 2.42 -3.05 23.59
C ALA A 409 2.12 -1.58 23.32
N ALA A 410 2.86 -1.03 22.36
CA ALA A 410 2.83 0.36 21.99
C ALA A 410 2.94 0.46 20.47
N VAL A 411 2.58 1.63 19.92
CA VAL A 411 2.69 1.88 18.49
C VAL A 411 4.12 1.62 18.00
N GLY A 412 5.14 2.07 18.74
CA GLY A 412 6.54 1.87 18.38
C GLY A 412 7.17 0.52 18.77
N THR A 413 6.39 -0.42 19.34
CA THR A 413 6.92 -1.74 19.71
C THR A 413 7.22 -2.58 18.48
N ARG A 414 8.38 -3.25 18.50
CA ARG A 414 8.87 -4.14 17.44
C ARG A 414 9.24 -5.47 18.07
N THR A 415 8.82 -6.57 17.45
CA THR A 415 9.19 -7.92 17.89
C THR A 415 9.78 -8.68 16.72
N GLU A 416 11.00 -9.18 16.88
CA GLU A 416 11.62 -10.09 15.92
C GLU A 416 11.13 -11.52 16.17
N SER A 417 10.65 -12.18 15.12
CA SER A 417 10.27 -13.58 15.15
C SER A 417 11.05 -14.40 14.14
N ARG A 418 11.40 -15.62 14.53
CA ARG A 418 12.09 -16.59 13.67
C ARG A 418 11.12 -17.08 12.61
N PHE A 419 11.56 -17.21 11.35
CA PHE A 419 10.74 -17.84 10.31
C PHE A 419 10.40 -19.31 10.60
N TYR A 420 11.32 -20.02 11.24
CA TYR A 420 11.20 -21.47 11.48
C TYR A 420 11.55 -21.83 12.92
N VAL A 421 10.79 -22.77 13.47
CA VAL A 421 11.05 -23.42 14.76
C VAL A 421 10.72 -24.91 14.60
N ASN A 422 11.60 -25.80 15.08
CA ASN A 422 11.42 -27.25 15.04
C ASN A 422 11.07 -27.81 13.65
N GLY A 423 11.72 -27.28 12.60
CA GLY A 423 11.52 -27.74 11.21
C GLY A 423 10.20 -27.30 10.58
N SER A 424 9.43 -26.42 11.22
CA SER A 424 8.17 -25.88 10.71
C SER A 424 8.16 -24.36 10.71
N ALA A 425 7.34 -23.74 9.86
CA ALA A 425 7.12 -22.30 9.89
C ALA A 425 6.52 -21.87 11.25
N THR A 426 7.08 -20.84 11.86
CA THR A 426 6.71 -20.35 13.19
C THR A 426 5.28 -19.80 13.19
N ARG A 427 4.47 -20.24 14.14
CA ARG A 427 3.10 -19.77 14.35
C ARG A 427 2.89 -19.41 15.80
N SER A 428 2.12 -18.36 16.06
CA SER A 428 1.73 -17.94 17.42
C SER A 428 0.23 -17.69 17.49
N ASN A 429 -0.37 -18.01 18.63
CA ASN A 429 -1.79 -17.74 18.92
C ASN A 429 -2.09 -16.23 19.04
N THR A 430 -1.06 -15.39 19.04
CA THR A 430 -1.18 -13.93 19.20
C THR A 430 -0.61 -13.17 18.01
N VAL A 431 -0.30 -13.84 16.90
CA VAL A 431 0.21 -13.20 15.68
C VAL A 431 -0.82 -13.32 14.57
N GLY A 432 -1.19 -12.17 14.03
CA GLY A 432 -2.02 -11.97 12.85
C GLY A 432 -1.38 -10.96 11.91
N PHE A 433 -2.19 -10.25 11.13
CA PHE A 433 -1.72 -9.25 10.17
C PHE A 433 -2.88 -8.38 9.69
N ARG A 434 -2.55 -7.26 9.04
CA ARG A 434 -3.47 -6.47 8.22
C ARG A 434 -2.90 -6.27 6.81
N LEU A 435 -3.71 -5.77 5.89
CA LEU A 435 -3.31 -5.55 4.50
C LEU A 435 -3.24 -4.07 4.15
N VAL A 436 -2.36 -3.76 3.19
CA VAL A 436 -2.30 -2.48 2.49
C VAL A 436 -2.70 -2.69 1.04
N LEU A 437 -3.57 -1.83 0.53
CA LEU A 437 -3.84 -1.68 -0.90
C LEU A 437 -2.99 -0.50 -1.41
N SER A 438 -2.14 -0.81 -2.38
CA SER A 438 -1.23 0.13 -3.01
C SER A 438 -1.26 -0.01 -4.53
N ALA A 439 -0.49 0.79 -5.23
CA ALA A 439 -0.41 0.80 -6.68
C ALA A 439 1.04 0.66 -7.16
N HIS A 440 1.19 0.30 -8.43
CA HIS A 440 2.49 0.18 -9.06
C HIS A 440 3.12 1.56 -9.29
N PHE A 441 4.43 1.67 -9.06
CA PHE A 441 5.16 2.93 -9.29
C PHE A 441 5.41 3.18 -10.79
N PHE A 442 5.71 2.14 -11.56
CA PHE A 442 5.78 2.22 -13.02
C PHE A 442 4.63 1.43 -13.62
N VAL A 443 3.89 2.05 -14.53
CA VAL A 443 2.76 1.43 -15.23
C VAL A 443 2.86 1.79 -16.70
N ASN A 444 2.71 0.79 -17.58
CA ASN A 444 2.58 1.02 -19.01
C ASN A 444 1.10 1.20 -19.32
N ASP A 445 0.75 2.20 -20.13
CA ASP A 445 -0.64 2.37 -20.56
C ASP A 445 -1.08 1.17 -21.41
N ARG A 446 -2.30 0.71 -21.18
CA ARG A 446 -2.86 -0.51 -21.78
C ARG A 446 -3.74 -0.13 -22.96
N GLN A 447 -3.20 0.53 -23.98
CA GLN A 447 -3.85 0.61 -25.29
C GLN A 447 -3.09 -0.18 -26.37
N LYS A 448 -3.69 -1.34 -26.69
CA LYS A 448 -3.69 -2.11 -27.94
C LYS A 448 -2.36 -2.30 -28.71
N THR A 449 -1.94 -3.58 -28.75
CA THR A 449 -1.11 -4.20 -29.80
C THR A 449 0.22 -3.50 -30.11
N GLY A 450 1.15 -3.52 -29.16
CA GLY A 450 2.53 -3.10 -29.36
C GLY A 450 3.13 -2.45 -28.12
N TRP A 451 4.47 -2.38 -28.05
CA TRP A 451 5.16 -1.43 -27.17
C TRP A 451 4.93 -0.02 -27.73
N GLY A 452 3.74 0.53 -27.50
CA GLY A 452 3.42 1.93 -27.82
C GLY A 452 3.76 2.80 -26.62
N GLU A 453 4.81 3.62 -26.73
CA GLU A 453 5.15 4.68 -25.77
C GLU A 453 4.08 5.77 -25.82
N ASP A 454 3.01 5.65 -25.03
CA ASP A 454 1.94 6.65 -24.99
C ASP A 454 2.14 7.70 -23.88
N SER A 455 1.57 8.88 -24.12
CA SER A 455 1.81 10.20 -23.51
C SER A 455 1.78 10.32 -21.97
N THR A 456 1.09 9.43 -21.25
CA THR A 456 0.99 9.45 -19.77
C THR A 456 2.26 8.95 -19.07
N SER A 457 2.99 8.03 -19.72
CA SER A 457 4.33 7.60 -19.28
C SER A 457 5.37 8.72 -19.48
N TRP A 458 5.20 9.56 -20.50
CA TRP A 458 6.03 10.73 -20.75
C TRP A 458 5.80 11.86 -19.75
N VAL A 459 4.57 12.08 -19.28
CA VAL A 459 4.30 13.07 -18.21
C VAL A 459 4.95 12.63 -16.92
N ARG A 460 4.79 11.36 -16.50
CA ARG A 460 5.43 10.84 -15.29
C ARG A 460 6.96 10.75 -15.44
N GLY A 461 7.45 10.28 -16.58
CA GLY A 461 8.87 10.24 -16.92
C GLY A 461 9.48 11.63 -16.98
N GLY A 462 8.74 12.62 -17.49
CA GLY A 462 9.12 14.03 -17.52
C GLY A 462 9.10 14.68 -16.14
N GLN A 463 8.10 14.41 -15.30
CA GLN A 463 8.06 14.83 -13.90
C GLN A 463 9.21 14.20 -13.11
N LEU A 464 9.47 12.90 -13.31
CA LEU A 464 10.58 12.18 -12.70
C LEU A 464 11.93 12.73 -13.15
N ALA A 465 12.10 13.00 -14.46
CA ALA A 465 13.31 13.60 -15.01
C ALA A 465 13.52 15.02 -14.46
N ARG A 466 12.47 15.85 -14.40
CA ARG A 466 12.51 17.19 -13.78
C ARG A 466 12.85 17.11 -12.30
N ALA A 467 12.23 16.20 -11.57
CA ALA A 467 12.50 16.00 -10.15
C ALA A 467 13.94 15.50 -9.91
N ARG A 468 14.45 14.57 -10.74
CA ARG A 468 15.86 14.14 -10.70
C ARG A 468 16.83 15.25 -11.07
N LEU A 469 16.52 16.05 -12.10
CA LEU A 469 17.32 17.21 -12.48
C LEU A 469 17.35 18.26 -11.35
N ALA A 470 16.23 18.47 -10.66
CA ALA A 470 16.15 19.34 -9.50
C ALA A 470 16.91 18.78 -8.28
N ALA A 471 16.84 17.46 -8.04
CA ALA A 471 17.50 16.78 -6.92
C ALA A 471 19.00 16.51 -7.15
N ALA A 472 19.44 16.41 -8.41
CA ALA A 472 20.84 16.24 -8.81
C ALA A 472 21.65 17.56 -8.81
N ARG A 473 21.12 18.62 -8.21
CA ARG A 473 21.86 19.86 -7.97
C ARG A 473 22.97 19.58 -6.97
N MET A 474 24.18 19.44 -7.47
CA MET A 474 25.36 19.33 -6.62
C MET A 474 25.58 20.65 -5.87
N PRO A 475 25.93 20.64 -4.57
CA PRO A 475 26.39 21.82 -3.86
C PRO A 475 27.51 22.55 -4.64
N GLU A 476 27.54 23.88 -4.63
CA GLU A 476 28.52 24.66 -5.43
C GLU A 476 29.99 24.34 -5.07
N ASP A 477 30.22 23.85 -3.85
CA ASP A 477 31.53 23.55 -3.27
C ASP A 477 32.11 22.19 -3.67
N VAL A 478 31.35 21.33 -4.38
CA VAL A 478 31.88 20.07 -4.94
C VAL A 478 32.34 20.21 -6.40
N PRO A 479 33.39 19.45 -6.84
CA PRO A 479 33.89 19.51 -8.20
C PRO A 479 32.81 19.18 -9.24
N GLY A 480 32.37 20.20 -10.00
CA GLY A 480 31.28 20.08 -10.97
C GLY A 480 30.05 20.92 -10.64
N GLY A 481 29.82 21.24 -9.36
CA GLY A 481 28.71 22.08 -8.89
C GLY A 481 28.74 23.49 -9.46
N ALA A 482 29.92 24.15 -9.45
CA ALA A 482 30.09 25.47 -10.06
C ALA A 482 29.85 25.51 -11.58
N ARG A 483 30.16 24.42 -12.30
CA ARG A 483 29.88 24.31 -13.75
C ARG A 483 28.38 24.09 -14.02
N GLN A 484 27.70 23.37 -13.15
CA GLN A 484 26.25 23.16 -13.22
C GLN A 484 25.48 24.44 -12.88
N ALA A 485 25.92 25.20 -11.87
CA ALA A 485 25.37 26.51 -11.54
C ALA A 485 25.55 27.54 -12.68
N ASP A 486 26.67 27.51 -13.37
CA ASP A 486 26.91 28.39 -14.53
C ASP A 486 26.05 28.01 -15.74
N ALA A 487 25.90 26.70 -16.00
CA ALA A 487 24.99 26.19 -17.02
C ALA A 487 23.52 26.54 -16.72
N ASP A 488 23.11 26.50 -15.45
CA ASP A 488 21.77 26.90 -15.01
C ASP A 488 21.52 28.40 -15.20
N ARG A 489 22.54 29.25 -14.94
CA ARG A 489 22.46 30.70 -15.25
C ARG A 489 22.32 30.95 -16.75
N GLN A 490 23.11 30.26 -17.57
CA GLN A 490 23.02 30.37 -19.03
C GLN A 490 21.67 29.87 -19.57
N LEU A 491 21.12 28.80 -19.01
CA LEU A 491 19.81 28.29 -19.39
C LEU A 491 18.69 29.26 -19.01
N ALA A 492 18.74 29.85 -17.81
CA ALA A 492 17.78 30.87 -17.39
C ALA A 492 17.84 32.12 -18.29
N GLU A 493 19.06 32.54 -18.67
CA GLU A 493 19.25 33.66 -19.59
C GLU A 493 18.72 33.34 -21.00
N LEU A 494 18.95 32.13 -21.51
CA LEU A 494 18.38 31.68 -22.78
C LEU A 494 16.85 31.58 -22.73
N GLN A 495 16.27 31.11 -21.63
CA GLN A 495 14.83 31.05 -21.44
C GLN A 495 14.21 32.47 -21.45
N ALA A 496 14.83 33.41 -20.74
CA ALA A 496 14.40 34.81 -20.76
C ALA A 496 14.52 35.43 -22.17
N GLN A 497 15.56 35.08 -22.93
CA GLN A 497 15.69 35.51 -24.32
C GLN A 497 14.60 34.92 -25.22
N VAL A 498 14.26 33.63 -25.06
CA VAL A 498 13.19 32.98 -25.82
C VAL A 498 11.84 33.63 -25.50
N GLU A 499 11.55 33.90 -24.24
CA GLU A 499 10.29 34.55 -23.81
C GLU A 499 10.19 35.99 -24.37
N ASN A 500 11.29 36.74 -24.37
CA ASN A 500 11.36 38.05 -25.01
C ASN A 500 11.13 37.96 -26.54
N LEU A 501 11.78 36.99 -27.21
CA LEU A 501 11.58 36.77 -28.64
C LEU A 501 10.14 36.36 -28.97
N GLN A 502 9.51 35.52 -28.15
CA GLN A 502 8.10 35.16 -28.29
C GLN A 502 7.22 36.39 -28.15
N THR A 503 7.44 37.21 -27.12
CA THR A 503 6.71 38.47 -26.91
C THR A 503 6.83 39.41 -28.12
N ARG A 504 8.04 39.54 -28.67
CA ARG A 504 8.29 40.33 -29.88
C ARG A 504 7.63 39.74 -31.12
N ALA A 505 7.62 38.42 -31.27
CA ALA A 505 6.96 37.74 -32.37
C ALA A 505 5.44 37.94 -32.31
N THR A 506 4.83 37.87 -31.13
CA THR A 506 3.41 38.17 -30.92
C THR A 506 3.10 39.62 -31.26
N ALA A 507 3.91 40.57 -30.79
CA ALA A 507 3.72 41.99 -31.12
C ALA A 507 3.87 42.28 -32.63
N ALA A 508 4.84 41.63 -33.29
CA ALA A 508 5.00 41.74 -34.74
C ALA A 508 3.83 41.12 -35.51
N GLY A 509 3.28 40.00 -35.02
CA GLY A 509 2.07 39.39 -35.58
C GLY A 509 0.86 40.32 -35.52
N GLN A 510 0.65 40.98 -34.38
CA GLN A 510 -0.43 41.97 -34.21
C GLN A 510 -0.27 43.18 -35.15
N GLU A 511 0.96 43.64 -35.37
CA GLU A 511 1.22 44.74 -36.30
C GLU A 511 0.99 44.33 -37.77
N ILE A 512 1.33 43.10 -38.15
CA ILE A 512 1.02 42.56 -39.48
C ILE A 512 -0.50 42.48 -39.69
N GLU A 513 -1.25 42.01 -38.69
CA GLU A 513 -2.72 42.00 -38.76
C GLU A 513 -3.30 43.40 -38.94
N ARG A 514 -2.77 44.38 -38.21
CA ARG A 514 -3.17 45.78 -38.36
C ARG A 514 -2.87 46.31 -39.76
N LEU A 515 -1.66 46.10 -40.29
CA LEU A 515 -1.29 46.54 -41.63
C LEU A 515 -2.13 45.85 -42.72
N ASN A 516 -2.50 44.59 -42.53
CA ASN A 516 -3.41 43.88 -43.43
C ASN A 516 -4.82 44.48 -43.40
N ALA A 517 -5.33 44.85 -42.22
CA ALA A 517 -6.61 45.54 -42.09
C ALA A 517 -6.60 46.92 -42.77
N ASP A 518 -5.51 47.69 -42.59
CA ASP A 518 -5.32 48.99 -43.25
C ASP A 518 -5.24 48.83 -44.78
N ASN A 519 -4.48 47.85 -45.28
CA ASN A 519 -4.41 47.54 -46.72
C ASN A 519 -5.79 47.15 -47.30
N ALA A 520 -6.57 46.34 -46.58
CA ALA A 520 -7.92 46.00 -47.00
C ALA A 520 -8.81 47.26 -47.09
N ALA A 521 -8.73 48.16 -46.10
CA ALA A 521 -9.46 49.42 -46.12
C ALA A 521 -9.04 50.33 -47.28
N TYR A 522 -7.74 50.40 -47.60
CA TYR A 522 -7.24 51.14 -48.75
C TYR A 522 -7.75 50.55 -50.08
N GLN A 523 -7.75 49.22 -50.23
CA GLN A 523 -8.28 48.57 -51.42
C GLN A 523 -9.77 48.88 -51.62
N SER A 524 -10.60 48.77 -50.58
CA SER A 524 -12.02 49.14 -50.67
C SER A 524 -12.22 50.61 -51.05
N ARG A 525 -11.36 51.52 -50.57
CA ARG A 525 -11.44 52.94 -50.92
C ARG A 525 -11.02 53.22 -52.37
N ILE A 526 -10.04 52.49 -52.88
CA ILE A 526 -9.64 52.55 -54.30
C ILE A 526 -10.77 52.05 -55.20
N GLU A 527 -11.44 50.96 -54.84
CA GLU A 527 -12.60 50.43 -55.56
C GLU A 527 -13.76 51.44 -55.58
N ALA A 528 -14.10 52.02 -54.42
CA ALA A 528 -15.15 53.05 -54.34
C ALA A 528 -14.85 54.28 -55.22
N LEU A 529 -13.59 54.71 -55.28
CA LEU A 529 -13.15 55.80 -56.17
C LEU A 529 -13.20 55.41 -57.65
N ARG A 530 -12.86 54.18 -58.00
CA ARG A 530 -13.00 53.66 -59.37
C ARG A 530 -14.46 53.63 -59.80
N ASP A 531 -15.36 53.16 -58.94
CA ASP A 531 -16.79 53.14 -59.21
C ASP A 531 -17.36 54.55 -59.36
N ASP A 532 -16.92 55.51 -58.52
CA ASP A 532 -17.33 56.91 -58.65
C ASP A 532 -16.84 57.52 -59.97
N LEU A 533 -15.60 57.26 -60.35
CA LEU A 533 -15.04 57.72 -61.63
C LEU A 533 -15.81 57.12 -62.82
N ALA A 534 -16.11 55.82 -62.77
CA ALA A 534 -16.88 55.13 -63.81
C ALA A 534 -18.32 55.68 -63.92
N ARG A 535 -18.96 56.02 -62.79
CA ARG A 535 -20.27 56.70 -62.80
C ARG A 535 -20.18 58.09 -63.43
N ARG A 536 -19.14 58.88 -63.12
CA ARG A 536 -18.95 60.21 -63.70
C ARG A 536 -18.66 60.17 -65.20
N THR A 537 -17.86 59.20 -65.67
CA THR A 537 -17.59 59.05 -67.11
C THR A 537 -18.80 58.55 -67.88
N ALA A 538 -19.61 57.66 -67.31
CA ALA A 538 -20.89 57.27 -67.89
C ALA A 538 -21.88 58.45 -67.98
N ALA A 539 -21.98 59.27 -66.92
CA ALA A 539 -22.81 60.47 -66.93
C ALA A 539 -22.33 61.55 -67.93
N GLY A 540 -21.01 61.64 -68.17
CA GLY A 540 -20.43 62.52 -69.20
C GLY A 540 -20.58 62.00 -70.63
N ALA A 541 -20.85 60.71 -70.83
CA ALA A 541 -21.09 60.11 -72.15
C ALA A 541 -22.54 60.26 -72.63
N GLU A 542 -23.48 60.64 -71.74
CA GLU A 542 -24.88 60.90 -72.10
C GLU A 542 -25.16 62.34 -72.57
N ASP A 543 -24.16 63.23 -72.60
CA ASP A 543 -24.31 64.58 -73.17
C ASP A 543 -23.29 64.89 -74.30
N PRO A 544 -23.60 64.54 -75.56
CA PRO A 544 -22.74 64.84 -76.70
C PRO A 544 -22.75 66.32 -77.12
N ALA A 545 -23.32 67.26 -76.36
CA ALA A 545 -23.46 68.66 -76.77
C ALA A 545 -22.32 69.61 -76.33
N ALA A 546 -21.37 69.18 -75.51
CA ALA A 546 -20.39 70.09 -74.88
C ALA A 546 -18.91 69.90 -75.32
N ALA A 547 -18.64 69.32 -76.50
CA ALA A 547 -17.27 69.10 -76.99
C ALA A 547 -16.81 70.09 -78.08
N ALA A 548 -17.35 71.31 -78.09
CA ALA A 548 -16.89 72.40 -78.97
C ALA A 548 -16.90 73.75 -78.23
N ALA A 549 -15.90 73.98 -77.37
CA ALA A 549 -15.48 75.30 -76.92
C ALA A 549 -14.01 75.25 -76.49
#